data_AF-A0A964PEM5-F1
#
_entry.id   AF-A0A964PEM5-F1
#
_cell.length_a   1.000
_cell.length_b   1.000
_cell.length_c   1.000
_cell.angle_alpha   90.00
_cell.angle_beta   90.00
_cell.angle_gamma   90.00
#
_symmetry.space_group_name_H-M   'P 1'
#
loop_
_entity.id
_entity.type
_entity.pdbx_description
1 polymer ?
#
loop_
_entity_poly.entity_id
_entity_poly.type
_entity_poly.pdbx_seq_one_letter_code
_entity_poly.pdbx_strand_id
1 'polypeptide(L)'
;MSMRRILLGSVFLLAALAGSKLHAQTKDAPPYKPAANADEALTRIEELGGIVRRAAPKDDALEVDFRNSTVTDAHLQYFHSLKMVTVVRLRETRITDAGLVHLGKITTLKRLHLEKTAVTDAGMQHLTGLKELDFLNLFGTAVGDAGLDHLKALPKLKSLFVFETKVSASGIAKLQMSIPGLQVVPDPVQDRQRAEAAWKLAKSALDEAERKLAAVKKDAEESAPKAAQLKRELDEATKKSADAKKKSDDANKKWNDAGKRANDLKTPEAKQLAAETKKMFDEAQMAFKSAQAASQATQQQFQKASNAKKLAEEAQKHLESYRILEEDARKRLASFTRGD
;
A
#
# COMPACT_ATOMS: atom_id res chain seq x y z
N MET A 1 9.22 78.51 5.74
CA MET A 1 8.24 78.71 4.65
C MET A 1 7.14 77.67 4.81
N SER A 2 5.92 78.19 5.02
CA SER A 2 4.56 77.65 4.86
C SER A 2 4.30 76.17 4.64
N MET A 3 3.21 75.57 5.12
CA MET A 3 2.16 75.89 6.10
C MET A 3 1.20 74.68 6.06
N ARG A 4 0.78 74.18 7.24
CA ARG A 4 -0.63 73.94 7.66
C ARG A 4 -1.63 73.47 6.57
N ARG A 5 -2.47 72.44 6.75
CA ARG A 5 -3.41 72.22 7.86
C ARG A 5 -4.26 70.94 7.61
N ILE A 6 -4.76 70.41 8.73
CA ILE A 6 -5.65 69.26 8.96
C ILE A 6 -7.09 69.52 8.47
N LEU A 7 -7.83 68.49 8.05
CA LEU A 7 -9.22 68.26 8.49
C LEU A 7 -9.59 66.76 8.49
N LEU A 8 -10.10 66.29 9.63
CA LEU A 8 -10.67 64.96 9.87
C LEU A 8 -12.06 64.83 9.22
N GLY A 9 -12.44 63.60 8.86
CA GLY A 9 -13.82 63.20 8.58
C GLY A 9 -13.96 61.69 8.39
N SER A 10 -14.32 60.99 9.48
CA SER A 10 -14.64 59.57 9.56
C SER A 10 -15.82 59.17 8.67
N VAL A 11 -15.82 57.99 8.02
CA VAL A 11 -16.97 57.04 7.92
C VAL A 11 -16.45 55.63 7.54
N PHE A 12 -16.90 54.63 8.29
CA PHE A 12 -16.78 53.17 8.09
C PHE A 12 -17.21 52.69 6.69
N LEU A 13 -16.66 51.59 6.16
CA LEU A 13 -17.41 50.31 5.97
C LEU A 13 -16.63 49.25 5.14
N LEU A 14 -16.53 48.06 5.76
CA LEU A 14 -16.34 46.68 5.28
C LEU A 14 -15.20 46.25 4.34
N ALA A 15 -14.48 45.25 4.87
CA ALA A 15 -13.57 44.36 4.19
C ALA A 15 -14.25 43.51 3.10
N ALA A 16 -13.59 43.39 1.94
CA ALA A 16 -13.69 42.23 1.08
C ALA A 16 -12.29 41.65 0.93
N LEU A 17 -12.08 40.48 1.53
CA LEU A 17 -10.86 39.70 1.43
C LEU A 17 -10.61 39.34 -0.04
N ALA A 18 -9.55 39.90 -0.60
CA ALA A 18 -8.90 39.37 -1.78
C ALA A 18 -8.30 38.00 -1.43
N GLY A 19 -8.70 36.96 -2.15
CA GLY A 19 -8.19 35.61 -1.94
C GLY A 19 -8.50 34.68 -3.09
N SER A 20 -7.51 34.51 -3.97
CA SER A 20 -7.31 33.40 -4.92
C SER A 20 -8.21 33.30 -6.16
N LYS A 21 -7.79 34.06 -7.18
CA LYS A 21 -7.81 33.67 -8.60
C LYS A 21 -7.26 32.24 -8.77
N LEU A 22 -8.07 31.37 -9.38
CA LEU A 22 -7.58 30.32 -10.28
C LEU A 22 -8.62 30.08 -11.40
N HIS A 23 -9.01 31.13 -12.11
CA HIS A 23 -9.54 30.99 -13.46
C HIS A 23 -8.35 31.00 -14.40
N ALA A 24 -7.82 29.82 -14.73
CA ALA A 24 -6.93 29.68 -15.87
C ALA A 24 -7.73 30.07 -17.12
N GLN A 25 -7.22 31.03 -17.90
CA GLN A 25 -7.77 31.34 -19.22
C GLN A 25 -7.76 30.06 -20.07
N THR A 26 -8.94 29.51 -20.36
CA THR A 26 -9.06 28.46 -21.37
C THR A 26 -8.85 29.13 -22.72
N LYS A 27 -7.75 28.83 -23.42
CA LYS A 27 -7.67 29.10 -24.86
C LYS A 27 -8.86 28.39 -25.51
N ASP A 28 -9.69 29.12 -26.25
CA ASP A 28 -10.77 28.49 -27.01
C ASP A 28 -10.16 27.48 -27.99
N ALA A 29 -10.86 26.36 -28.18
CA ALA A 29 -10.42 25.35 -29.14
C ALA A 29 -10.38 25.97 -30.55
N PRO A 30 -9.35 25.69 -31.36
CA PRO A 30 -9.34 26.11 -32.75
C PRO A 30 -10.58 25.56 -33.48
N PRO A 31 -11.12 26.25 -34.50
CA PRO A 31 -12.25 25.74 -35.26
C PRO A 31 -11.87 24.48 -36.04
N TYR A 32 -12.79 23.53 -36.12
CA TYR A 32 -12.62 22.31 -36.91
C TYR A 32 -12.46 22.60 -38.40
N LYS A 33 -11.52 21.90 -39.05
CA LYS A 33 -11.42 21.74 -40.51
C LYS A 33 -11.08 20.27 -40.83
N PRO A 34 -11.63 19.64 -41.88
CA PRO A 34 -11.24 18.28 -42.24
C PRO A 34 -9.74 18.17 -42.57
N ALA A 35 -9.07 17.15 -42.04
CA ALA A 35 -7.66 16.87 -42.36
C ALA A 35 -7.56 16.09 -43.68
N ALA A 36 -6.69 16.53 -44.60
CA ALA A 36 -6.55 15.93 -45.92
C ALA A 36 -5.85 14.56 -45.89
N ASN A 37 -4.99 14.32 -44.90
CA ASN A 37 -4.22 13.09 -44.75
C ASN A 37 -3.89 12.80 -43.27
N ALA A 38 -3.20 11.69 -43.02
CA ALA A 38 -2.84 11.26 -41.67
C ALA A 38 -1.88 12.23 -40.98
N ASP A 39 -0.86 12.74 -41.67
CA ASP A 39 0.14 13.64 -41.08
C ASP A 39 -0.52 14.96 -40.63
N GLU A 40 -1.40 15.53 -41.46
CA GLU A 40 -2.18 16.69 -41.07
C GLU A 40 -3.07 16.38 -39.86
N ALA A 41 -3.76 15.24 -39.85
CA ALA A 41 -4.60 14.86 -38.72
C ALA A 41 -3.79 14.75 -37.41
N LEU A 42 -2.58 14.21 -37.46
CA LEU A 42 -1.67 14.14 -36.31
C LEU A 42 -1.28 15.53 -35.82
N THR A 43 -0.87 16.43 -36.73
CA THR A 43 -0.56 17.82 -36.38
C THR A 43 -1.77 18.52 -35.74
N ARG A 44 -2.99 18.35 -36.28
CA ARG A 44 -4.21 18.95 -35.70
C ARG A 44 -4.51 18.42 -34.30
N ILE A 45 -4.28 17.12 -34.07
CA ILE A 45 -4.44 16.51 -32.75
C ILE A 45 -3.45 17.13 -31.76
N GLU A 46 -2.19 17.33 -32.15
CA GLU A 46 -1.16 17.96 -31.32
C GLU A 46 -1.45 19.45 -31.06
N GLU A 47 -1.95 20.20 -32.05
CA GLU A 47 -2.39 21.60 -31.90
C GLU A 47 -3.51 21.76 -30.86
N LEU A 48 -4.36 20.75 -30.69
CA LEU A 48 -5.40 20.70 -29.66
C LEU A 48 -4.86 20.37 -28.26
N GLY A 49 -3.57 20.05 -28.14
CA GLY A 49 -2.94 19.51 -26.93
C GLY A 49 -3.12 18.00 -26.76
N GLY A 50 -3.55 17.29 -27.81
CA GLY A 50 -3.57 15.84 -27.83
C GLY A 50 -2.16 15.25 -27.97
N ILE A 51 -1.89 14.18 -27.25
CA ILE A 51 -0.61 13.45 -27.31
C ILE A 51 -0.84 12.18 -28.12
N VAL A 52 -0.07 12.00 -29.19
CA VAL A 52 -0.08 10.77 -29.99
C VAL A 52 1.17 9.94 -29.71
N ARG A 53 0.98 8.63 -29.51
CA ARG A 53 2.07 7.65 -29.33
C ARG A 53 1.86 6.44 -30.22
N ARG A 54 2.96 5.81 -30.64
CA ARG A 54 2.92 4.47 -31.23
C ARG A 54 2.90 3.42 -30.12
N ALA A 55 2.10 2.38 -30.30
CA ALA A 55 1.97 1.28 -29.34
C ALA A 55 3.27 0.47 -29.22
N ALA A 56 4.05 0.37 -30.30
CA ALA A 56 5.39 -0.20 -30.30
C ALA A 56 6.27 0.41 -31.42
N PRO A 57 7.62 0.34 -31.34
CA PRO A 57 8.51 0.99 -32.33
C PRO A 57 8.34 0.54 -33.79
N LYS A 58 7.76 -0.64 -34.03
CA LYS A 58 7.50 -1.22 -35.36
C LYS A 58 6.01 -1.42 -35.65
N ASP A 59 5.14 -0.86 -34.81
CA ASP A 59 3.70 -0.95 -34.95
C ASP A 59 3.15 0.42 -35.42
N ASP A 60 2.21 0.36 -36.35
CA ASP A 60 1.47 1.53 -36.83
C ASP A 60 0.26 1.84 -35.95
N ALA A 61 -0.02 1.01 -34.95
CA ALA A 61 -1.03 1.27 -33.94
C ALA A 61 -0.73 2.54 -33.13
N LEU A 62 -1.70 3.44 -33.14
CA LEU A 62 -1.67 4.72 -32.46
C LEU A 62 -2.51 4.67 -31.18
N GLU A 63 -1.97 5.32 -30.15
CA GLU A 63 -2.67 5.71 -28.95
C GLU A 63 -2.78 7.23 -28.93
N VAL A 64 -3.99 7.76 -28.72
CA VAL A 64 -4.25 9.20 -28.67
C VAL A 64 -4.82 9.58 -27.33
N ASP A 65 -4.22 10.59 -26.69
CA ASP A 65 -4.55 11.04 -25.35
C ASP A 65 -4.84 12.54 -25.34
N PHE A 66 -6.07 12.90 -25.03
CA PHE A 66 -6.57 14.27 -24.96
C PHE A 66 -6.72 14.78 -23.52
N ARG A 67 -6.09 14.13 -22.53
CA ARG A 67 -6.05 14.67 -21.16
C ARG A 67 -5.42 16.06 -21.16
N ASN A 68 -6.12 17.03 -20.56
CA ASN A 68 -5.75 18.45 -20.54
C ASN A 68 -5.72 19.14 -21.91
N SER A 69 -6.49 18.64 -22.88
CA SER A 69 -6.64 19.28 -24.20
C SER A 69 -7.86 20.20 -24.28
N THR A 70 -8.02 20.89 -25.40
CA THR A 70 -9.21 21.68 -25.74
C THR A 70 -10.17 20.95 -26.70
N VAL A 71 -10.07 19.62 -26.79
CA VAL A 71 -10.85 18.80 -27.74
C VAL A 71 -12.37 18.97 -27.54
N THR A 72 -13.11 18.91 -28.65
CA THR A 72 -14.58 18.94 -28.71
C THR A 72 -15.06 17.86 -29.68
N ASP A 73 -16.36 17.60 -29.73
CA ASP A 73 -16.94 16.54 -30.58
C ASP A 73 -16.54 16.66 -32.05
N ALA A 74 -16.56 17.88 -32.60
CA ALA A 74 -16.23 18.15 -34.01
C ALA A 74 -14.79 17.75 -34.35
N HIS A 75 -13.85 17.89 -33.40
CA HIS A 75 -12.45 17.56 -33.57
C HIS A 75 -12.17 16.05 -33.66
N LEU A 76 -13.06 15.20 -33.15
CA LEU A 76 -12.88 13.75 -33.25
C LEU A 76 -12.96 13.25 -34.71
N GLN A 77 -13.40 14.09 -35.65
CA GLN A 77 -13.32 13.78 -37.08
C GLN A 77 -11.89 13.62 -37.61
N TYR A 78 -10.87 14.15 -36.92
CA TYR A 78 -9.48 13.95 -37.32
C TYR A 78 -9.09 12.46 -37.32
N PHE A 79 -9.77 11.63 -36.53
CA PHE A 79 -9.56 10.18 -36.53
C PHE A 79 -9.92 9.50 -37.85
N HIS A 80 -10.78 10.10 -38.69
CA HIS A 80 -11.18 9.48 -39.96
C HIS A 80 -10.00 9.27 -40.94
N SER A 81 -8.94 10.07 -40.82
CA SER A 81 -7.74 9.98 -41.67
C SER A 81 -6.67 9.04 -41.07
N LEU A 82 -6.89 8.48 -39.88
CA LEU A 82 -5.96 7.59 -39.18
C LEU A 82 -6.41 6.14 -39.32
N LYS A 83 -5.53 5.29 -39.87
CA LYS A 83 -5.89 3.90 -40.22
C LYS A 83 -5.88 2.92 -39.05
N MET A 84 -5.07 3.16 -38.02
CA MET A 84 -4.83 2.20 -36.95
C MET A 84 -4.79 2.90 -35.59
N VAL A 85 -5.95 3.29 -35.07
CA VAL A 85 -6.07 3.86 -33.72
C VAL A 85 -6.63 2.79 -32.79
N THR A 86 -5.89 2.46 -31.74
CA THR A 86 -6.21 1.33 -30.84
C THR A 86 -6.59 1.79 -29.44
N VAL A 87 -6.12 2.97 -29.02
CA VAL A 87 -6.45 3.54 -27.72
C VAL A 87 -6.81 5.01 -27.87
N VAL A 88 -7.93 5.41 -27.28
CA VAL A 88 -8.37 6.82 -27.23
C VAL A 88 -8.69 7.18 -25.78
N ARG A 89 -8.05 8.25 -25.29
CA ARG A 89 -8.25 8.79 -23.94
C ARG A 89 -8.86 10.18 -23.99
N LEU A 90 -10.09 10.29 -23.48
CA LEU A 90 -10.91 11.51 -23.49
C LEU A 90 -11.37 11.90 -22.08
N ARG A 91 -10.71 11.37 -21.05
CA ARG A 91 -11.03 11.66 -19.66
C ARG A 91 -11.07 13.17 -19.40
N GLU A 92 -12.11 13.62 -18.69
CA GLU A 92 -12.29 15.01 -18.24
C GLU A 92 -12.30 16.03 -19.40
N THR A 93 -12.73 15.61 -20.58
CA THR A 93 -12.95 16.48 -21.75
C THR A 93 -14.42 16.86 -21.89
N ARG A 94 -14.73 17.79 -22.80
CA ARG A 94 -16.10 18.24 -23.10
C ARG A 94 -16.83 17.38 -24.13
N ILE A 95 -16.39 16.13 -24.32
CA ILE A 95 -17.01 15.22 -25.28
C ILE A 95 -18.43 14.84 -24.82
N THR A 96 -19.34 14.80 -25.80
CA THR A 96 -20.75 14.42 -25.64
C THR A 96 -21.08 13.23 -26.53
N ASP A 97 -22.35 12.82 -26.55
CA ASP A 97 -22.88 11.79 -27.45
C ASP A 97 -22.57 12.08 -28.93
N ALA A 98 -22.53 13.35 -29.33
CA ALA A 98 -22.21 13.75 -30.70
C ALA A 98 -20.78 13.36 -31.11
N GLY A 99 -19.83 13.37 -30.16
CA GLY A 99 -18.46 12.94 -30.40
C GLY A 99 -18.34 11.44 -30.66
N LEU A 100 -19.20 10.63 -30.03
CA LEU A 100 -19.17 9.16 -30.19
C LEU A 100 -19.53 8.72 -31.61
N VAL A 101 -20.24 9.54 -32.39
CA VAL A 101 -20.49 9.30 -33.82
C VAL A 101 -19.19 9.13 -34.61
N HIS A 102 -18.16 9.88 -34.24
CA HIS A 102 -16.83 9.82 -34.88
C HIS A 102 -16.03 8.63 -34.36
N LEU A 103 -16.04 8.40 -33.04
CA LEU A 103 -15.31 7.28 -32.43
C LEU A 103 -15.85 5.92 -32.88
N GLY A 104 -17.17 5.80 -33.08
CA GLY A 104 -17.82 4.59 -33.56
C GLY A 104 -17.34 4.09 -34.94
N LYS A 105 -16.66 4.96 -35.71
CA LYS A 105 -16.07 4.62 -37.02
C LYS A 105 -14.66 4.03 -36.90
N ILE A 106 -14.03 4.12 -35.73
CA ILE A 106 -12.67 3.64 -35.48
C ILE A 106 -12.73 2.16 -35.12
N THR A 107 -13.02 1.29 -36.09
CA THR A 107 -13.26 -0.15 -35.85
C THR A 107 -12.04 -0.92 -35.29
N THR A 108 -10.86 -0.32 -35.33
CA THR A 108 -9.61 -0.83 -34.73
C THR A 108 -9.49 -0.55 -33.23
N LEU A 109 -10.41 0.24 -32.65
CA LEU A 109 -10.32 0.70 -31.26
C LEU A 109 -10.47 -0.47 -30.28
N LYS A 110 -9.48 -0.63 -29.40
CA LYS A 110 -9.44 -1.66 -28.35
C LYS A 110 -9.77 -1.08 -26.98
N ARG A 111 -9.27 0.11 -26.67
CA ARG A 111 -9.46 0.75 -25.36
C ARG A 111 -10.01 2.16 -25.51
N LEU A 112 -11.14 2.42 -24.85
CA LEU A 112 -11.79 3.72 -24.85
C LEU A 112 -12.02 4.21 -23.43
N HIS A 113 -11.54 5.42 -23.16
CA HIS A 113 -11.59 6.10 -21.87
C HIS A 113 -12.45 7.35 -21.98
N LEU A 114 -13.64 7.33 -21.38
CA LEU A 114 -14.66 8.40 -21.42
C LEU A 114 -14.95 8.97 -20.02
N GLU A 115 -14.05 8.79 -19.06
CA GLU A 115 -14.24 9.18 -17.67
C GLU A 115 -14.62 10.66 -17.55
N LYS A 116 -15.69 10.96 -16.81
CA LYS A 116 -16.18 12.33 -16.55
C LYS A 116 -16.40 13.16 -17.82
N THR A 117 -16.92 12.52 -18.87
CA THR A 117 -17.43 13.20 -20.08
C THR A 117 -18.95 13.39 -19.97
N ALA A 118 -19.54 14.17 -20.88
CA ALA A 118 -20.99 14.40 -20.93
C ALA A 118 -21.74 13.34 -21.76
N VAL A 119 -21.18 12.13 -21.84
CA VAL A 119 -21.80 10.98 -22.54
C VAL A 119 -22.98 10.44 -21.73
N THR A 120 -24.03 10.05 -22.46
CA THR A 120 -25.28 9.49 -21.93
C THR A 120 -25.63 8.17 -22.64
N ASP A 121 -26.75 7.55 -22.25
CA ASP A 121 -27.28 6.34 -22.91
C ASP A 121 -27.44 6.51 -24.43
N ALA A 122 -27.83 7.70 -24.89
CA ALA A 122 -28.07 7.96 -26.31
C ALA A 122 -26.80 7.85 -27.16
N GLY A 123 -25.63 8.19 -26.60
CA GLY A 123 -24.35 8.08 -27.30
C GLY A 123 -23.87 6.64 -27.46
N MET A 124 -24.26 5.74 -26.56
CA MET A 124 -23.76 4.36 -26.51
C MET A 124 -24.09 3.55 -27.77
N GLN A 125 -25.18 3.87 -28.46
CA GLN A 125 -25.56 3.23 -29.72
C GLN A 125 -24.48 3.35 -30.80
N HIS A 126 -23.68 4.43 -30.77
CA HIS A 126 -22.63 4.67 -31.75
C HIS A 126 -21.41 3.77 -31.57
N LEU A 127 -21.24 3.15 -30.39
CA LEU A 127 -20.11 2.27 -30.12
C LEU A 127 -20.32 0.84 -30.63
N THR A 128 -21.54 0.47 -31.04
CA THR A 128 -21.93 -0.91 -31.42
C THR A 128 -21.08 -1.52 -32.54
N GLY A 129 -20.43 -0.70 -33.38
CA GLY A 129 -19.52 -1.12 -34.45
C GLY A 129 -18.10 -1.48 -34.01
N LEU A 130 -17.72 -1.18 -32.77
CA LEU A 130 -16.34 -1.33 -32.26
C LEU A 130 -16.05 -2.77 -31.83
N LYS A 131 -16.02 -3.70 -32.78
CA LYS A 131 -15.93 -5.15 -32.49
C LYS A 131 -14.63 -5.58 -31.81
N GLU A 132 -13.58 -4.77 -31.91
CA GLU A 132 -12.29 -5.00 -31.25
C GLU A 132 -12.17 -4.41 -29.84
N LEU A 133 -13.19 -3.67 -29.38
CA LEU A 133 -13.17 -3.01 -28.08
C LEU A 133 -13.15 -4.05 -26.96
N ASP A 134 -12.07 -4.06 -26.16
CA ASP A 134 -11.89 -4.94 -25.01
C ASP A 134 -11.97 -4.21 -23.67
N PHE A 135 -11.81 -2.88 -23.68
CA PHE A 135 -11.83 -2.04 -22.50
C PHE A 135 -12.64 -0.77 -22.74
N LEU A 136 -13.58 -0.50 -21.83
CA LEU A 136 -14.37 0.72 -21.82
C LEU A 136 -14.46 1.29 -20.40
N ASN A 137 -14.11 2.57 -20.24
CA ASN A 137 -14.29 3.27 -18.97
C ASN A 137 -15.33 4.39 -19.08
N LEU A 138 -16.43 4.24 -18.34
CA LEU A 138 -17.55 5.17 -18.27
C LEU A 138 -17.64 5.89 -16.92
N PHE A 139 -16.61 5.79 -16.07
CA PHE A 139 -16.60 6.39 -14.73
C PHE A 139 -17.08 7.85 -14.74
N GLY A 140 -18.08 8.18 -13.91
CA GLY A 140 -18.57 9.56 -13.77
C GLY A 140 -19.34 10.10 -14.98
N THR A 141 -19.87 9.24 -15.85
CA THR A 141 -20.76 9.63 -16.96
C THR A 141 -22.23 9.47 -16.57
N ALA A 142 -23.15 9.98 -17.41
CA ALA A 142 -24.58 9.89 -17.16
C ALA A 142 -25.24 8.59 -17.71
N VAL A 143 -24.42 7.61 -18.13
CA VAL A 143 -24.87 6.31 -18.66
C VAL A 143 -25.57 5.49 -17.58
N GLY A 144 -26.67 4.83 -17.94
CA GLY A 144 -27.41 3.88 -17.12
C GLY A 144 -27.67 2.56 -17.85
N ASP A 145 -28.65 1.80 -17.37
CA ASP A 145 -28.94 0.45 -17.87
C ASP A 145 -29.32 0.43 -19.35
N ALA A 146 -30.00 1.48 -19.86
CA ALA A 146 -30.37 1.58 -21.27
C ALA A 146 -29.14 1.71 -22.18
N GLY A 147 -28.11 2.45 -21.77
CA GLY A 147 -26.85 2.55 -22.51
C GLY A 147 -26.08 1.22 -22.55
N LEU A 148 -26.17 0.41 -21.48
CA LEU A 148 -25.54 -0.92 -21.44
C LEU A 148 -26.15 -1.90 -22.45
N ASP A 149 -27.43 -1.76 -22.81
CA ASP A 149 -28.06 -2.65 -23.79
C ASP A 149 -27.37 -2.60 -25.17
N HIS A 150 -26.80 -1.45 -25.54
CA HIS A 150 -26.01 -1.31 -26.77
C HIS A 150 -24.67 -2.05 -26.70
N LEU A 151 -24.09 -2.22 -25.52
CA LEU A 151 -22.77 -2.87 -25.36
C LEU A 151 -22.82 -4.37 -25.64
N LYS A 152 -24.00 -5.00 -25.63
CA LYS A 152 -24.19 -6.41 -26.03
C LYS A 152 -23.65 -6.72 -27.44
N ALA A 153 -23.54 -5.71 -28.29
CA ALA A 153 -22.98 -5.84 -29.63
C ALA A 153 -21.44 -5.95 -29.67
N LEU A 154 -20.73 -5.87 -28.53
CA LEU A 154 -19.27 -5.85 -28.41
C LEU A 154 -18.74 -7.20 -27.91
N PRO A 155 -18.49 -8.18 -28.79
CA PRO A 155 -18.19 -9.56 -28.39
C PRO A 155 -16.83 -9.73 -27.68
N LYS A 156 -15.94 -8.74 -27.82
CA LYS A 156 -14.59 -8.77 -27.23
C LYS A 156 -14.47 -7.93 -25.95
N LEU A 157 -15.55 -7.28 -25.49
CA LEU A 157 -15.49 -6.44 -24.30
C LEU A 157 -15.18 -7.31 -23.07
N LYS A 158 -14.07 -7.00 -22.39
CA LYS A 158 -13.58 -7.76 -21.22
C LYS A 158 -13.66 -6.95 -19.94
N SER A 159 -13.49 -5.63 -20.02
CA SER A 159 -13.47 -4.75 -18.86
C SER A 159 -14.33 -3.53 -19.08
N LEU A 160 -15.28 -3.31 -18.18
CA LEU A 160 -16.19 -2.19 -18.16
C LEU A 160 -16.16 -1.49 -16.80
N PHE A 161 -15.87 -0.20 -16.77
CA PHE A 161 -15.86 0.59 -15.54
C PHE A 161 -17.07 1.52 -15.51
N VAL A 162 -17.90 1.41 -14.46
CA VAL A 162 -19.21 2.08 -14.32
C VAL A 162 -19.37 2.81 -12.99
N PHE A 163 -18.27 3.04 -12.26
CA PHE A 163 -18.33 3.78 -11.00
C PHE A 163 -18.90 5.20 -11.22
N GLU A 164 -19.69 5.73 -10.28
CA GLU A 164 -20.37 7.03 -10.41
C GLU A 164 -21.20 7.20 -11.70
N THR A 165 -21.80 6.12 -12.20
CA THR A 165 -22.79 6.16 -13.30
C THR A 165 -24.20 5.88 -12.76
N LYS A 166 -25.20 5.85 -13.65
CA LYS A 166 -26.58 5.45 -13.33
C LYS A 166 -26.85 3.96 -13.55
N VAL A 167 -25.81 3.17 -13.78
CA VAL A 167 -25.91 1.72 -13.98
C VAL A 167 -26.30 1.03 -12.67
N SER A 168 -27.34 0.19 -12.74
CA SER A 168 -27.81 -0.61 -11.61
C SER A 168 -27.12 -1.97 -11.56
N ALA A 169 -27.16 -2.62 -10.39
CA ALA A 169 -26.71 -4.02 -10.25
C ALA A 169 -27.48 -4.98 -11.19
N SER A 170 -28.76 -4.69 -11.48
CA SER A 170 -29.54 -5.49 -12.43
C SER A 170 -29.07 -5.28 -13.87
N GLY A 171 -28.71 -4.06 -14.25
CA GLY A 171 -28.14 -3.75 -15.56
C GLY A 171 -26.83 -4.49 -15.79
N ILE A 172 -25.94 -4.48 -14.79
CA ILE A 172 -24.68 -5.24 -14.79
C ILE A 172 -24.96 -6.74 -15.01
N ALA A 173 -25.85 -7.33 -14.21
CA ALA A 173 -26.17 -8.75 -14.31
C ALA A 173 -26.71 -9.13 -15.71
N LYS A 174 -27.63 -8.33 -16.27
CA LYS A 174 -28.17 -8.55 -17.62
C LYS A 174 -27.08 -8.49 -18.70
N LEU A 175 -26.14 -7.54 -18.57
CA LEU A 175 -25.04 -7.42 -19.52
C LEU A 175 -24.06 -8.60 -19.41
N GLN A 176 -23.69 -9.02 -18.19
CA GLN A 176 -22.82 -10.19 -17.96
C GLN A 176 -23.43 -11.50 -18.49
N MET A 177 -24.76 -11.65 -18.46
CA MET A 177 -25.44 -12.78 -19.10
C MET A 177 -25.29 -12.76 -20.63
N SER A 178 -25.16 -11.58 -21.23
CA SER A 178 -25.02 -11.42 -22.69
C SER A 178 -23.56 -11.52 -23.14
N ILE A 179 -22.61 -11.13 -22.28
CA ILE A 179 -21.17 -11.18 -22.54
C ILE A 179 -20.50 -11.99 -21.41
N PRO A 180 -20.45 -13.33 -21.55
CA PRO A 180 -19.85 -14.18 -20.54
C PRO A 180 -18.38 -13.82 -20.29
N GLY A 181 -18.01 -13.67 -19.02
CA GLY A 181 -16.64 -13.31 -18.62
C GLY A 181 -16.34 -11.81 -18.61
N LEU A 182 -17.31 -10.94 -18.93
CA LEU A 182 -17.17 -9.49 -18.77
C LEU A 182 -16.94 -9.13 -17.29
N GLN A 183 -15.83 -8.46 -17.03
CA GLN A 183 -15.53 -7.87 -15.73
C GLN A 183 -16.10 -6.45 -15.67
N VAL A 184 -16.97 -6.20 -14.69
CA VAL A 184 -17.55 -4.88 -14.44
C VAL A 184 -17.01 -4.33 -13.12
N VAL A 185 -16.64 -3.05 -13.09
CA VAL A 185 -16.05 -2.40 -11.91
C VAL A 185 -16.77 -1.06 -11.63
N PRO A 186 -17.40 -0.88 -10.46
CA PRO A 186 -17.66 -1.90 -9.44
C PRO A 186 -18.67 -2.94 -9.92
N ASP A 187 -18.67 -4.11 -9.28
CA ASP A 187 -19.75 -5.09 -9.37
C ASP A 187 -20.30 -5.25 -7.95
N PRO A 188 -21.36 -4.51 -7.56
CA PRO A 188 -21.82 -4.44 -6.17
C PRO A 188 -22.15 -5.80 -5.57
N VAL A 189 -22.67 -6.73 -6.38
CA VAL A 189 -23.03 -8.08 -5.94
C VAL A 189 -21.77 -8.89 -5.64
N GLN A 190 -20.84 -8.95 -6.59
CA GLN A 190 -19.60 -9.69 -6.40
C GLN A 190 -18.68 -9.03 -5.35
N ASP A 191 -18.64 -7.70 -5.30
CA ASP A 191 -17.87 -6.93 -4.33
C ASP A 191 -18.35 -7.18 -2.90
N ARG A 192 -19.67 -7.23 -2.69
CA ARG A 192 -20.28 -7.63 -1.41
C ARG A 192 -19.95 -9.06 -1.05
N GLN A 193 -20.06 -10.01 -1.99
CA GLN A 193 -19.70 -11.41 -1.76
C GLN A 193 -18.23 -11.58 -1.37
N ARG A 194 -17.32 -10.88 -2.07
CA ARG A 194 -15.88 -10.84 -1.74
C ARG A 194 -15.66 -10.26 -0.34
N ALA A 195 -16.34 -9.17 0.01
CA ALA A 195 -16.25 -8.57 1.34
C ALA A 195 -16.77 -9.50 2.44
N GLU A 196 -17.86 -10.23 2.20
CA GLU A 196 -18.42 -11.20 3.13
C GLU A 196 -17.46 -12.37 3.38
N ALA A 197 -16.88 -12.92 2.31
CA ALA A 197 -15.89 -13.99 2.41
C ALA A 197 -14.63 -13.53 3.19
N ALA A 198 -14.13 -12.32 2.89
CA ALA A 198 -13.00 -11.75 3.60
C ALA A 198 -13.28 -11.55 5.09
N TRP A 199 -14.46 -11.05 5.45
CA TRP A 199 -14.86 -10.89 6.85
C TRP A 199 -14.96 -12.23 7.58
N LYS A 200 -15.58 -13.26 6.97
CA LYS A 200 -15.65 -14.61 7.54
C LYS A 200 -14.27 -15.19 7.81
N LEU A 201 -13.34 -15.02 6.87
CA LEU A 201 -11.95 -15.48 7.02
C LEU A 201 -11.24 -14.72 8.16
N ALA A 202 -11.34 -13.39 8.20
CA ALA A 202 -10.72 -12.57 9.23
C ALA A 202 -11.25 -12.90 10.63
N LYS A 203 -12.57 -13.10 10.75
CA LYS A 203 -13.21 -13.54 12.00
C LYS A 203 -12.68 -14.90 12.45
N SER A 204 -12.60 -15.88 11.56
CA SER A 204 -12.06 -17.20 11.91
C SER A 204 -10.59 -17.15 12.35
N ALA A 205 -9.78 -16.32 11.69
CA ALA A 205 -8.38 -16.13 12.06
C ALA A 205 -8.23 -15.45 13.43
N LEU A 206 -9.11 -14.48 13.74
CA LEU A 206 -9.19 -13.84 15.05
C LEU A 206 -9.55 -14.87 16.13
N ASP A 207 -10.60 -15.66 15.92
CA ASP A 207 -11.02 -16.73 16.85
C ASP A 207 -9.88 -17.72 17.13
N GLU A 208 -9.10 -18.10 16.10
CA GLU A 208 -7.95 -18.97 16.24
C GLU A 208 -6.80 -18.31 17.04
N ALA A 209 -6.53 -17.03 16.76
CA ALA A 209 -5.51 -16.26 17.48
C ALA A 209 -5.86 -16.09 18.97
N GLU A 210 -7.14 -15.88 19.29
CA GLU A 210 -7.63 -15.80 20.68
C GLU A 210 -7.43 -17.13 21.42
N ARG A 211 -7.77 -18.26 20.78
CA ARG A 211 -7.53 -19.60 21.35
C ARG A 211 -6.04 -19.86 21.59
N LYS A 212 -5.18 -19.52 20.61
CA LYS A 212 -3.74 -19.66 20.75
C LYS A 212 -3.23 -18.82 21.92
N LEU A 213 -3.60 -17.54 21.98
CA LEU A 213 -3.21 -16.65 23.07
C LEU A 213 -3.64 -17.20 24.43
N ALA A 214 -4.88 -17.70 24.56
CA ALA A 214 -5.36 -18.30 25.79
C ALA A 214 -4.49 -19.49 26.22
N ALA A 215 -4.09 -20.36 25.28
CA ALA A 215 -3.19 -21.46 25.54
C ALA A 215 -1.79 -20.98 26.00
N VAL A 216 -1.17 -20.02 25.29
CA VAL A 216 0.18 -19.55 25.66
C VAL A 216 0.16 -18.77 26.99
N LYS A 217 -0.92 -18.05 27.29
CA LYS A 217 -1.08 -17.38 28.59
C LYS A 217 -1.16 -18.39 29.72
N LYS A 218 -1.92 -19.47 29.55
CA LYS A 218 -1.98 -20.57 30.51
C LYS A 218 -0.59 -21.18 30.75
N ASP A 219 0.15 -21.48 29.68
CA ASP A 219 1.53 -22.01 29.80
C ASP A 219 2.47 -21.02 30.51
N ALA A 220 2.29 -19.72 30.25
CA ALA A 220 3.06 -18.66 30.91
C ALA A 220 2.73 -18.56 32.42
N GLU A 221 1.47 -18.69 32.79
CA GLU A 221 1.03 -18.71 34.20
C GLU A 221 1.59 -19.93 34.94
N GLU A 222 1.52 -21.12 34.34
CA GLU A 222 2.04 -22.36 34.93
C GLU A 222 3.57 -22.35 35.07
N SER A 223 4.29 -21.71 34.14
CA SER A 223 5.76 -21.63 34.16
C SER A 223 6.32 -20.48 34.99
N ALA A 224 5.51 -19.47 35.33
CA ALA A 224 5.95 -18.27 36.05
C ALA A 224 6.63 -18.54 37.41
N PRO A 225 6.14 -19.45 38.28
CA PRO A 225 6.81 -19.72 39.57
C PRO A 225 8.21 -20.29 39.37
N LYS A 226 8.36 -21.23 38.44
CA LYS A 226 9.65 -21.86 38.10
C LYS A 226 10.61 -20.85 37.48
N ALA A 227 10.13 -19.97 36.61
CA ALA A 227 10.93 -18.89 36.04
C ALA A 227 11.40 -17.90 37.12
N ALA A 228 10.55 -17.55 38.09
CA ALA A 228 10.91 -16.67 39.19
C ALA A 228 11.95 -17.30 40.14
N GLN A 229 11.84 -18.59 40.42
CA GLN A 229 12.84 -19.33 41.18
C GLN A 229 14.20 -19.35 40.44
N LEU A 230 14.20 -19.79 39.18
CA LEU A 230 15.40 -19.86 38.34
C LEU A 230 16.07 -18.49 38.16
N LYS A 231 15.29 -17.40 38.18
CA LYS A 231 15.82 -16.04 38.14
C LYS A 231 16.65 -15.72 39.39
N ARG A 232 16.15 -16.07 40.58
CA ARG A 232 16.89 -15.89 41.85
C ARG A 232 18.15 -16.73 41.88
N GLU A 233 18.05 -17.99 41.47
CA GLU A 233 19.20 -18.91 41.37
C GLU A 233 20.24 -18.38 40.37
N LEU A 234 19.80 -17.83 39.25
CA LEU A 234 20.68 -17.22 38.25
C LEU A 234 21.41 -16.00 38.82
N ASP A 235 20.70 -15.13 39.54
CA ASP A 235 21.30 -13.94 40.16
C ASP A 235 22.36 -14.33 41.20
N GLU A 236 22.09 -15.36 42.01
CA GLU A 236 23.05 -15.91 42.96
C GLU A 236 24.25 -16.58 42.29
N ALA A 237 24.02 -17.42 41.28
CA ALA A 237 25.08 -18.10 40.54
C ALA A 237 25.98 -17.11 39.78
N THR A 238 25.40 -16.06 39.23
CA THR A 238 26.13 -14.97 38.56
C THR A 238 27.00 -14.21 39.56
N LYS A 239 26.47 -13.90 40.75
CA LYS A 239 27.25 -13.29 41.83
C LYS A 239 28.42 -14.19 42.28
N LYS A 240 28.17 -15.48 42.50
CA LYS A 240 29.22 -16.48 42.85
C LYS A 240 30.30 -16.55 41.78
N SER A 241 29.92 -16.53 40.49
CA SER A 241 30.88 -16.51 39.38
C SER A 241 31.72 -15.22 39.37
N ALA A 242 31.12 -14.06 39.65
CA ALA A 242 31.83 -12.79 39.73
C ALA A 242 32.81 -12.75 40.91
N ASP A 243 32.41 -13.25 42.08
CA ASP A 243 33.27 -13.33 43.27
C ASP A 243 34.44 -14.31 43.04
N ALA A 244 34.17 -15.46 42.42
CA ALA A 244 35.21 -16.44 42.05
C ALA A 244 36.17 -15.87 41.01
N LYS A 245 35.67 -15.08 40.05
CA LYS A 245 36.51 -14.36 39.08
C LYS A 245 37.48 -13.42 39.79
N LYS A 246 36.98 -12.60 40.72
CA LYS A 246 37.80 -11.67 41.49
C LYS A 246 38.90 -12.41 42.27
N LYS A 247 38.57 -13.51 42.94
CA LYS A 247 39.55 -14.36 43.64
C LYS A 247 40.60 -14.94 42.70
N SER A 248 40.20 -15.41 41.52
CA SER A 248 41.11 -15.92 40.50
C SER A 248 42.04 -14.82 39.97
N ASP A 249 41.53 -13.61 39.73
CA ASP A 249 42.31 -12.47 39.26
C ASP A 249 43.32 -12.01 40.33
N ASP A 250 42.90 -11.97 41.61
CA ASP A 250 43.77 -11.65 42.75
C ASP A 250 44.87 -12.72 42.95
N ALA A 251 44.53 -14.01 42.81
CA ALA A 251 45.49 -15.11 42.89
C ALA A 251 46.48 -15.10 41.73
N ASN A 252 46.03 -14.77 40.51
CA ASN A 252 46.87 -14.60 39.33
C ASN A 252 47.92 -13.49 39.56
N LYS A 253 47.50 -12.36 40.12
CA LYS A 253 48.40 -11.25 40.46
C LYS A 253 49.50 -11.71 41.43
N LYS A 254 49.12 -12.37 42.52
CA LYS A 254 50.07 -12.91 43.51
C LYS A 254 51.04 -13.93 42.91
N TRP A 255 50.54 -14.82 42.04
CA TRP A 255 51.38 -15.78 41.33
C TRP A 255 52.40 -15.09 40.41
N ASN A 256 51.98 -14.08 39.64
CA ASN A 256 52.88 -13.32 38.77
C ASN A 256 53.96 -12.57 39.57
N ASP A 257 53.58 -11.94 40.70
CA ASP A 257 54.51 -11.24 41.57
C ASP A 257 55.53 -12.21 42.21
N ALA A 258 55.09 -13.37 42.67
CA ALA A 258 55.95 -14.42 43.23
C ALA A 258 56.87 -15.04 42.16
N GLY A 259 56.37 -15.27 40.95
CA GLY A 259 57.14 -15.79 39.82
C GLY A 259 58.26 -14.84 39.41
N LYS A 260 57.98 -13.53 39.36
CA LYS A 260 59.01 -12.50 39.14
C LYS A 260 60.10 -12.56 40.21
N ARG A 261 59.70 -12.59 41.48
CA ARG A 261 60.64 -12.63 42.62
C ARG A 261 61.49 -13.91 42.67
N ALA A 262 60.92 -15.06 42.28
CA ALA A 262 61.66 -16.31 42.15
C ALA A 262 62.73 -16.25 41.06
N ASN A 263 62.44 -15.56 39.95
CA ASN A 263 63.36 -15.38 38.85
C ASN A 263 64.51 -14.42 39.22
N ASP A 264 64.20 -13.36 39.98
CA ASP A 264 65.16 -12.35 40.43
C ASP A 264 66.13 -12.91 41.51
N LEU A 265 65.60 -13.56 42.55
CA LEU A 265 66.39 -14.01 43.71
C LEU A 265 67.04 -15.38 43.51
N LYS A 266 66.47 -16.24 42.66
CA LYS A 266 66.93 -17.61 42.37
C LYS A 266 67.11 -18.54 43.59
N THR A 267 66.58 -18.17 44.76
CA THR A 267 66.68 -19.00 45.97
C THR A 267 65.63 -20.11 45.99
N PRO A 268 65.88 -21.21 46.74
CA PRO A 268 64.91 -22.29 46.91
C PRO A 268 63.57 -21.81 47.50
N GLU A 269 63.60 -20.89 48.45
CA GLU A 269 62.41 -20.38 49.15
C GLU A 269 61.53 -19.55 48.20
N ALA A 270 62.14 -18.73 47.35
CA ALA A 270 61.41 -17.93 46.37
C ALA A 270 60.75 -18.81 45.29
N LYS A 271 61.44 -19.88 44.85
CA LYS A 271 60.87 -20.88 43.94
C LYS A 271 59.71 -21.65 44.56
N GLN A 272 59.81 -22.00 45.85
CA GLN A 272 58.74 -22.66 46.58
C GLN A 272 57.50 -21.75 46.70
N LEU A 273 57.68 -20.48 47.05
CA LEU A 273 56.57 -19.51 47.12
C LEU A 273 55.88 -19.32 45.75
N ALA A 274 56.63 -19.31 44.66
CA ALA A 274 56.07 -19.24 43.31
C ALA A 274 55.27 -20.51 42.96
N ALA A 275 55.71 -21.69 43.39
CA ALA A 275 54.98 -22.94 43.21
C ALA A 275 53.69 -22.99 44.05
N GLU A 276 53.73 -22.53 45.30
CA GLU A 276 52.57 -22.45 46.19
C GLU A 276 51.51 -21.47 45.68
N THR A 277 51.93 -20.27 45.28
CA THR A 277 51.01 -19.26 44.70
C THR A 277 50.45 -19.69 43.35
N LYS A 278 51.22 -20.44 42.54
CA LYS A 278 50.71 -21.06 41.32
C LYS A 278 49.58 -22.04 41.61
N LYS A 279 49.76 -22.92 42.59
CA LYS A 279 48.72 -23.88 43.01
C LYS A 279 47.45 -23.14 43.45
N MET A 280 47.59 -22.08 44.24
CA MET A 280 46.46 -21.24 44.66
C MET A 280 45.74 -20.58 43.47
N PHE A 281 46.49 -20.11 42.46
CA PHE A 281 45.89 -19.58 41.23
C PHE A 281 45.14 -20.66 40.45
N ASP A 282 45.75 -21.83 40.24
CA ASP A 282 45.13 -22.93 39.49
C ASP A 282 43.82 -23.39 40.18
N GLU A 283 43.82 -23.48 41.51
CA GLU A 283 42.61 -23.77 42.32
C GLU A 283 41.54 -22.68 42.17
N ALA A 284 41.93 -21.40 42.27
CA ALA A 284 40.99 -20.28 42.12
C ALA A 284 40.42 -20.18 40.69
N GLN A 285 41.24 -20.49 39.68
CA GLN A 285 40.82 -20.51 38.28
C GLN A 285 39.86 -21.67 38.00
N MET A 286 40.11 -22.85 38.57
CA MET A 286 39.17 -23.99 38.52
C MET A 286 37.84 -23.65 39.18
N ALA A 287 37.87 -23.02 40.36
CA ALA A 287 36.67 -22.57 41.06
C ALA A 287 35.87 -21.54 40.24
N PHE A 288 36.56 -20.59 39.58
CA PHE A 288 35.92 -19.64 38.67
C PHE A 288 35.25 -20.34 37.48
N LYS A 289 35.96 -21.24 36.78
CA LYS A 289 35.40 -21.99 35.64
C LYS A 289 34.16 -22.81 36.05
N SER A 290 34.20 -23.45 37.21
CA SER A 290 33.07 -24.20 37.75
C SER A 290 31.87 -23.30 38.05
N ALA A 291 32.09 -22.17 38.72
CA ALA A 291 31.03 -21.20 39.02
C ALA A 291 30.44 -20.57 37.74
N GLN A 292 31.28 -20.31 36.73
CA GLN A 292 30.84 -19.82 35.43
C GLN A 292 29.97 -20.85 34.70
N ALA A 293 30.36 -22.12 34.68
CA ALA A 293 29.57 -23.19 34.08
C ALA A 293 28.20 -23.36 34.76
N ALA A 294 28.15 -23.28 36.09
CA ALA A 294 26.90 -23.34 36.85
C ALA A 294 25.97 -22.15 36.55
N SER A 295 26.53 -20.93 36.45
CA SER A 295 25.78 -19.73 36.04
C SER A 295 25.20 -19.88 34.63
N GLN A 296 25.99 -20.36 33.67
CA GLN A 296 25.54 -20.60 32.30
C GLN A 296 24.44 -21.68 32.21
N ALA A 297 24.57 -22.78 32.95
CA ALA A 297 23.55 -23.82 32.99
C ALA A 297 22.21 -23.28 33.54
N THR A 298 22.27 -22.50 34.61
CA THR A 298 21.10 -21.85 35.22
C THR A 298 20.47 -20.84 34.26
N GLN A 299 21.29 -20.09 33.50
CA GLN A 299 20.82 -19.15 32.49
C GLN A 299 20.03 -19.85 31.38
N GLN A 300 20.50 -21.00 30.91
CA GLN A 300 19.77 -21.80 29.90
C GLN A 300 18.42 -22.30 30.43
N GLN A 301 18.36 -22.73 31.69
CA GLN A 301 17.10 -23.16 32.32
C GLN A 301 16.13 -21.99 32.49
N PHE A 302 16.61 -20.84 32.95
CA PHE A 302 15.81 -19.62 33.07
C PHE A 302 15.27 -19.15 31.70
N GLN A 303 16.09 -19.21 30.65
CA GLN A 303 15.65 -18.83 29.30
C GLN A 303 14.53 -19.74 28.81
N LYS A 304 14.67 -21.07 28.98
CA LYS A 304 13.61 -22.03 28.64
C LYS A 304 12.32 -21.76 29.41
N ALA A 305 12.41 -21.45 30.70
CA ALA A 305 11.26 -21.17 31.55
C ALA A 305 10.59 -19.81 31.27
N SER A 306 11.34 -18.80 30.85
CA SER A 306 10.82 -17.45 30.58
C SER A 306 10.30 -17.25 29.16
N ASN A 307 10.62 -18.17 28.22
CA ASN A 307 10.15 -18.11 26.83
C ASN A 307 8.62 -18.11 26.70
N ALA A 308 7.88 -18.81 27.57
CA ALA A 308 6.41 -18.87 27.51
C ALA A 308 5.78 -17.49 27.69
N LYS A 309 6.31 -16.66 28.61
CA LYS A 309 5.87 -15.27 28.80
C LYS A 309 6.11 -14.43 27.54
N LYS A 310 7.29 -14.55 26.94
CA LYS A 310 7.63 -13.82 25.71
C LYS A 310 6.71 -14.22 24.55
N LEU A 311 6.43 -15.53 24.40
CA LEU A 311 5.50 -16.03 23.39
C LEU A 311 4.07 -15.51 23.61
N ALA A 312 3.62 -15.38 24.87
CA ALA A 312 2.31 -14.80 25.17
C ALA A 312 2.24 -13.30 24.82
N GLU A 313 3.31 -12.54 25.08
CA GLU A 313 3.41 -11.13 24.68
C GLU A 313 3.41 -10.97 23.14
N GLU A 314 4.17 -11.82 22.42
CA GLU A 314 4.19 -11.85 20.96
C GLU A 314 2.82 -12.24 20.38
N ALA A 315 2.17 -13.27 20.93
CA ALA A 315 0.83 -13.69 20.54
C ALA A 315 -0.22 -12.59 20.79
N GLN A 316 -0.10 -11.83 21.87
CA GLN A 316 -0.98 -10.69 22.17
C GLN A 316 -0.83 -9.58 21.11
N LYS A 317 0.40 -9.31 20.66
CA LYS A 317 0.65 -8.34 19.58
C LYS A 317 0.07 -8.81 18.24
N HIS A 318 0.20 -10.09 17.92
CA HIS A 318 -0.38 -10.66 16.71
C HIS A 318 -1.91 -10.63 16.73
N LEU A 319 -2.52 -10.90 17.89
CA LEU A 319 -3.97 -10.82 18.07
C LEU A 319 -4.51 -9.45 17.69
N GLU A 320 -3.81 -8.37 18.08
CA GLU A 320 -4.23 -7.01 17.74
C GLU A 320 -4.24 -6.76 16.23
N SER A 321 -3.31 -7.35 15.48
CA SER A 321 -3.31 -7.27 14.01
C SER A 321 -4.53 -7.98 13.41
N TYR A 322 -4.96 -9.11 13.98
CA TYR A 322 -6.17 -9.82 13.54
C TYR A 322 -7.45 -9.06 13.88
N ARG A 323 -7.49 -8.33 15.00
CA ARG A 323 -8.63 -7.47 15.37
C ARG A 323 -8.83 -6.34 14.37
N ILE A 324 -7.76 -5.66 14.02
CA ILE A 324 -7.79 -4.59 13.00
C ILE A 324 -8.28 -5.16 11.67
N LEU A 325 -7.76 -6.32 11.25
CA LEU A 325 -8.16 -6.98 10.01
C LEU A 325 -9.66 -7.34 10.00
N GLU A 326 -10.18 -7.92 11.09
CA GLU A 326 -11.60 -8.25 11.23
C GLU A 326 -12.46 -7.00 11.20
N GLU A 327 -12.06 -5.96 11.92
CA GLU A 327 -12.80 -4.71 12.00
C GLU A 327 -12.88 -4.02 10.63
N ASP A 328 -11.77 -3.94 9.91
CA ASP A 328 -11.71 -3.35 8.56
C ASP A 328 -12.55 -4.15 7.57
N ALA A 329 -12.46 -5.48 7.60
CA ALA A 329 -13.27 -6.35 6.76
C ALA A 329 -14.78 -6.20 7.06
N ARG A 330 -15.13 -6.09 8.35
CA ARG A 330 -16.51 -5.86 8.81
C ARG A 330 -17.04 -4.49 8.38
N LYS A 331 -16.24 -3.43 8.53
CA LYS A 331 -16.58 -2.06 8.06
C LYS A 331 -16.80 -2.05 6.56
N ARG A 332 -15.93 -2.72 5.79
CA ARG A 332 -16.09 -2.85 4.34
C ARG A 332 -17.39 -3.58 3.98
N LEU A 333 -17.70 -4.70 4.62
CA LEU A 333 -18.96 -5.40 4.39
C LEU A 333 -20.19 -4.51 4.71
N ALA A 334 -20.15 -3.78 5.82
CA ALA A 334 -21.20 -2.85 6.22
C ALA A 334 -21.37 -1.64 5.28
N SER A 335 -20.34 -1.29 4.50
CA SER A 335 -20.47 -0.23 3.49
C SER A 335 -21.43 -0.59 2.37
N PHE A 336 -21.62 -1.89 2.09
CA PHE A 336 -22.58 -2.37 1.09
C PHE A 336 -24.03 -2.41 1.58
N THR A 337 -24.30 -2.26 2.88
CA THR A 337 -25.67 -2.29 3.43
C THR A 337 -26.26 -0.89 3.65
N ARG A 338 -25.47 0.17 3.49
CA ARG A 338 -25.92 1.57 3.68
C ARG A 338 -26.27 2.30 2.38
N GLY A 339 -26.17 1.62 1.24
CA GLY A 339 -26.33 2.21 -0.10
C GLY A 339 -27.54 1.71 -0.89
N ASP A 340 -28.44 0.94 -0.27
CA ASP A 340 -29.72 0.51 -0.86
C ASP A 340 -30.84 1.51 -0.52
#